data_AF-A0A7C7KPC9-F1
#
_entry.id   AF-A0A7C7KPC9-F1
#
_cell.length_a   1.000
_cell.length_b   1.000
_cell.length_c   1.000
_cell.angle_alpha   90.00
_cell.angle_beta   90.00
_cell.angle_gamma   90.00
#
_symmetry.space_group_name_H-M   'P 1'
#
loop_
_entity.id
_entity.type
_entity.pdbx_description
1 polymer ?
#
loop_
_entity_poly.entity_id
_entity_poly.type
_entity_poly.pdbx_seq_one_letter_code
_entity_poly.pdbx_strand_id
1 'polypeptide(L)'
;MQINNKNKELLEKIKEDFEEITKNILFSIKDSKKQYFKLETNSRLVLYILYLLCGEDEENKRILDPIFNLPEECIREFLEYLILGGGSKWPDKRYSKKYNSTHFRYYSTSLNLIS
;
A
#
# COMPACT_ATOMS: atom_id res chain seq x y z
N MET A 1 -4.69 4.48 9.92
CA MET A 1 -3.95 4.27 8.66
C MET A 1 -2.72 5.15 8.67
N GLN A 2 -1.56 4.51 8.60
CA GLN A 2 -0.26 5.15 8.48
C GLN A 2 0.44 4.43 7.33
N ILE A 3 0.78 5.13 6.27
CA ILE A 3 1.56 4.56 5.15
C ILE A 3 2.97 5.12 5.27
N ASN A 4 3.94 4.24 5.48
CA ASN A 4 5.35 4.60 5.57
C ASN A 4 6.02 4.26 4.24
N ASN A 5 6.71 5.22 3.61
CA ASN A 5 7.45 4.98 2.39
C ASN A 5 8.72 5.85 2.32
N LYS A 6 9.79 5.37 1.67
CA LYS A 6 11.00 6.16 1.43
C LYS A 6 10.81 7.18 0.30
N ASN A 7 9.89 6.91 -0.61
CA ASN A 7 9.60 7.77 -1.74
C ASN A 7 8.50 8.78 -1.37
N LYS A 8 8.87 10.05 -1.21
CA LYS A 8 7.94 11.15 -0.90
C LYS A 8 6.96 11.41 -2.05
N GLU A 9 7.45 11.44 -3.29
CA GLU A 9 6.64 11.73 -4.48
C GLU A 9 5.51 10.72 -4.64
N LEU A 10 5.80 9.44 -4.36
CA LEU A 10 4.77 8.40 -4.33
C LEU A 10 3.70 8.68 -3.26
N LEU A 11 4.10 9.14 -2.07
CA LEU A 11 3.12 9.49 -1.02
C LEU A 11 2.30 10.73 -1.37
N GLU A 12 2.87 11.72 -2.06
CA GLU A 12 2.11 12.88 -2.55
C GLU A 12 1.08 12.45 -3.58
N LYS A 13 1.45 11.58 -4.54
CA LYS A 13 0.48 11.03 -5.51
C LYS A 13 -0.65 10.25 -4.82
N ILE A 14 -0.29 9.34 -3.91
CA ILE A 14 -1.27 8.57 -3.14
C ILE A 14 -2.18 9.52 -2.33
N LYS A 15 -1.61 10.58 -1.75
CA LYS A 15 -2.38 11.60 -1.03
C LYS A 15 -3.40 12.28 -1.95
N GLU A 16 -2.99 12.73 -3.13
CA GLU A 16 -3.86 13.38 -4.12
C GLU A 16 -5.03 12.46 -4.49
N ASP A 17 -4.73 11.18 -4.82
CA ASP A 17 -5.75 10.19 -5.16
C ASP A 17 -6.76 9.97 -4.01
N PHE A 18 -6.27 9.87 -2.75
CA PHE A 18 -7.14 9.72 -1.58
C PHE A 18 -7.99 10.97 -1.31
N GLU A 19 -7.41 12.16 -1.45
CA GLU A 19 -8.13 13.43 -1.24
C GLU A 19 -9.20 13.63 -2.31
N GLU A 20 -8.95 13.21 -3.56
CA GLU A 20 -9.95 13.23 -4.64
C GLU A 20 -11.13 12.29 -4.34
N ILE A 21 -10.86 11.05 -3.91
CA ILE A 21 -11.90 10.05 -3.61
C ILE A 21 -12.72 10.47 -2.38
N THR A 22 -12.05 10.98 -1.35
CA THR A 22 -12.69 11.25 -0.06
C THR A 22 -13.29 12.65 0.04
N LYS A 23 -12.88 13.58 -0.84
CA LYS A 23 -13.30 14.99 -1.04
C LYS A 23 -13.20 15.93 0.16
N ASN A 24 -13.33 15.42 1.39
CA ASN A 24 -13.40 16.18 2.64
C ASN A 24 -12.48 15.62 3.73
N ILE A 25 -11.68 14.60 3.42
CA ILE A 25 -10.67 14.08 4.35
C ILE A 25 -9.31 14.55 3.90
N LEU A 26 -8.69 15.38 4.74
CA LEU A 26 -7.31 15.80 4.56
C LEU A 26 -6.34 14.71 5.02
N PHE A 27 -5.28 14.55 4.25
CA PHE A 27 -4.14 13.73 4.60
C PHE A 27 -2.90 14.60 4.75
N SER A 28 -1.99 14.18 5.63
CA SER A 28 -0.73 14.89 5.87
C SER A 28 0.44 13.95 5.72
N ILE A 29 1.53 14.46 5.14
CA ILE A 29 2.79 13.75 5.03
C ILE A 29 3.75 14.32 6.07
N LYS A 30 4.28 13.46 6.93
CA LYS A 30 5.25 13.81 7.96
C LYS A 30 6.58 13.12 7.72
N ASP A 31 7.66 13.85 7.99
CA ASP A 31 9.00 13.27 8.06
C ASP A 31 9.13 12.39 9.31
N SER A 32 9.48 11.12 9.11
CA SER A 32 9.83 10.22 10.19
C SER A 32 11.33 10.28 10.48
N LYS A 33 11.71 10.22 11.75
CA LYS A 33 13.12 10.17 12.22
C LYS A 33 13.94 9.01 11.63
N LYS A 34 13.30 8.05 10.93
CA LYS A 34 13.89 6.80 10.41
C LYS A 34 14.15 6.80 8.88
N GLN A 35 14.22 7.95 8.20
CA GLN A 35 14.38 8.05 6.73
C GLN A 35 13.17 7.55 5.92
N TYR A 36 11.96 7.68 6.47
CA TYR A 36 10.72 7.40 5.75
C TYR A 36 9.80 8.61 5.88
N PHE A 37 8.96 8.82 4.89
CA PHE A 37 7.82 9.72 4.96
C PHE A 37 6.60 8.93 5.42
N LYS A 38 5.71 9.59 6.12
CA LYS A 38 4.51 8.99 6.70
C LYS A 38 3.28 9.74 6.24
N LEU A 39 2.40 9.08 5.48
CA LEU A 39 1.07 9.58 5.17
C LEU A 39 0.11 9.19 6.29
N GLU A 40 -0.60 10.17 6.84
CA GLU A 40 -1.58 9.97 7.90
C GLU A 40 -2.83 10.84 7.72
N THR A 41 -3.98 10.35 8.18
CA THR A 41 -5.23 11.10 8.28
C THR A 41 -5.73 11.13 9.71
N ASN A 42 -6.39 12.25 10.07
CA ASN A 42 -7.06 12.41 11.36
C ASN A 42 -8.52 11.92 11.33
N SER A 43 -9.03 11.51 10.18
CA SER A 43 -10.42 11.04 10.06
C SER A 43 -10.59 9.64 10.64
N ARG A 44 -11.12 9.58 11.86
CA ARG A 44 -11.43 8.30 12.53
C ARG A 44 -12.40 7.44 11.71
N LEU A 45 -13.34 8.05 10.99
CA LEU A 45 -14.30 7.34 10.16
C LEU A 45 -13.62 6.59 9.00
N VAL A 46 -12.71 7.26 8.28
CA VAL A 46 -11.96 6.62 7.20
C VAL A 46 -11.11 5.48 7.75
N LEU A 47 -10.45 5.68 8.89
CA LEU A 47 -9.67 4.63 9.52
C LEU A 47 -10.53 3.43 9.89
N TYR A 48 -11.68 3.66 10.50
CA TYR A 48 -12.61 2.61 10.88
C TYR A 48 -13.12 1.83 9.66
N ILE A 49 -13.50 2.51 8.58
CA ILE A 49 -13.92 1.87 7.33
C ILE A 49 -12.80 1.00 6.76
N LEU A 50 -11.56 1.52 6.70
CA LEU A 50 -10.42 0.75 6.19
C LEU A 50 -10.10 -0.46 7.07
N TYR A 51 -10.21 -0.35 8.39
CA TYR A 51 -10.02 -1.50 9.29
C TYR A 51 -11.13 -2.53 9.15
N LEU A 52 -12.37 -2.07 9.01
CA LEU A 52 -13.51 -2.96 8.79
C LEU A 52 -13.34 -3.74 7.48
N LEU A 53 -12.89 -3.09 6.41
CA LEU A 53 -12.77 -3.68 5.08
C LEU A 53 -11.49 -4.50 4.88
N CYS A 54 -10.34 -3.94 5.26
CA CYS A 54 -9.03 -4.49 4.95
C CYS A 54 -8.36 -5.17 6.14
N GLY A 55 -8.90 -5.05 7.36
CA GLY A 55 -8.24 -5.52 8.59
C GLY A 55 -7.37 -4.45 9.25
N GLU A 56 -7.35 -4.43 10.58
CA GLU A 56 -6.57 -3.49 11.39
C GLU A 56 -5.12 -3.98 11.60
N ASP A 57 -4.98 -5.22 12.09
CA ASP A 57 -3.70 -5.82 12.42
C ASP A 57 -3.05 -6.52 11.23
N GLU A 58 -1.73 -6.70 11.29
CA GLU A 58 -0.95 -7.31 10.20
C GLU A 58 -1.44 -8.71 9.81
N GLU A 59 -1.84 -9.51 10.80
CA GLU A 59 -2.35 -10.88 10.63
C GLU A 59 -3.77 -10.93 10.03
N ASN A 60 -4.53 -9.84 10.16
CA ASN A 60 -5.92 -9.75 9.72
C ASN A 60 -6.07 -8.99 8.39
N LYS A 61 -4.96 -8.49 7.83
CA LYS A 61 -4.97 -7.79 6.54
C LYS A 61 -5.53 -8.67 5.44
N ARG A 62 -6.33 -8.11 4.53
CA ARG A 62 -6.90 -8.85 3.40
C ARG A 62 -7.22 -7.94 2.23
N ILE A 63 -7.28 -8.53 1.04
CA ILE A 63 -7.83 -7.90 -0.17
C ILE A 63 -9.35 -8.07 -0.12
N LEU A 64 -10.10 -7.04 -0.51
CA LEU A 64 -11.56 -7.15 -0.55
C LEU A 64 -12.00 -8.01 -1.74
N ASP A 65 -12.96 -8.91 -1.53
CA ASP A 65 -13.49 -9.82 -2.56
C ASP A 65 -13.87 -9.15 -3.91
N PRO A 66 -14.48 -7.95 -3.95
CA PRO A 66 -14.81 -7.29 -5.20
C PRO A 66 -13.59 -6.98 -6.08
N ILE A 67 -12.39 -6.82 -5.50
CA ILE A 67 -11.16 -6.53 -6.25
C ILE A 67 -10.83 -7.67 -7.23
N PHE A 68 -11.09 -8.92 -6.86
CA PHE A 68 -10.84 -10.08 -7.72
C PHE A 68 -11.76 -10.15 -8.94
N ASN A 69 -12.84 -9.37 -8.95
CA ASN A 69 -13.82 -9.31 -10.04
C ASN A 69 -13.70 -8.04 -10.90
N LEU A 70 -12.68 -7.20 -10.65
CA LEU A 70 -12.44 -6.01 -11.44
C LEU A 70 -11.85 -6.35 -12.82
N PRO A 71 -11.93 -5.43 -13.80
CA PRO A 71 -11.20 -5.55 -15.05
C PRO A 71 -9.70 -5.76 -14.81
N GLU A 72 -9.04 -6.46 -15.75
CA GLU A 72 -7.63 -6.83 -15.62
C GLU A 72 -6.73 -5.61 -15.40
N GLU A 73 -7.01 -4.49 -16.08
CA GLU A 73 -6.29 -3.24 -15.89
C GLU A 73 -6.34 -2.72 -14.45
N CYS A 74 -7.49 -2.80 -13.79
CA CYS A 74 -7.67 -2.36 -12.42
C CYS A 74 -6.97 -3.29 -11.43
N ILE A 75 -7.01 -4.60 -11.68
CA ILE A 75 -6.28 -5.58 -10.85
C ILE A 75 -4.77 -5.32 -10.95
N ARG A 76 -4.25 -5.04 -12.16
CA ARG A 76 -2.85 -4.71 -12.37
C ARG A 76 -2.46 -3.46 -11.60
N GLU A 77 -3.25 -2.39 -11.70
CA GLU A 77 -3.01 -1.14 -10.97
C GLU A 77 -3.03 -1.36 -9.45
N PHE A 78 -4.00 -2.14 -8.94
CA PHE A 78 -4.05 -2.51 -7.53
C PHE A 78 -2.77 -3.24 -7.07
N LEU A 79 -2.32 -4.25 -7.84
CA LEU A 79 -1.10 -4.99 -7.52
C LEU A 79 0.16 -4.13 -7.59
N GLU A 80 0.22 -3.17 -8.52
CA GLU A 80 1.31 -2.20 -8.58
C GLU A 80 1.42 -1.38 -7.29
N TYR A 81 0.30 -0.83 -6.80
CA TYR A 81 0.29 -0.09 -5.53
C TYR A 81 0.60 -0.99 -4.33
N LEU A 82 0.08 -2.24 -4.31
CA LEU A 82 0.39 -3.19 -3.25
C LEU A 82 1.89 -3.52 -3.20
N ILE A 83 2.51 -3.71 -4.37
CA ILE A 83 3.95 -3.95 -4.50
C ILE A 83 4.75 -2.70 -4.13
N LEU A 84 4.33 -1.50 -4.53
CA LEU A 84 5.03 -0.26 -4.16
C LEU A 84 4.94 0.04 -2.65
N GLY A 85 3.85 -0.37 -2.00
CA GLY A 85 3.59 -0.14 -0.57
C GLY A 85 4.28 -1.15 0.35
N GLY A 86 4.20 -2.45 0.05
CA GLY A 86 4.76 -3.53 0.88
C GLY A 86 5.68 -4.51 0.14
N GLY A 87 5.63 -4.52 -1.19
CA GLY A 87 6.49 -5.32 -2.03
C GLY A 87 7.91 -4.77 -2.07
N SER A 88 8.79 -5.50 -1.44
CA SER A 88 10.23 -5.37 -1.63
C SER A 88 10.63 -5.73 -3.08
N LYS A 89 10.59 -4.77 -4.01
CA LYS A 89 11.46 -4.80 -5.23
C LYS A 89 12.89 -4.38 -4.85
N TRP A 90 13.43 -4.91 -3.75
CA TRP A 90 14.84 -4.67 -3.45
C TRP A 90 15.63 -5.60 -4.36
N PRO A 91 16.54 -5.09 -5.20
CA PRO A 91 17.43 -5.94 -5.96
C PRO A 91 18.27 -6.73 -4.95
N ASP A 92 17.95 -8.01 -4.80
CA ASP A 92 18.78 -8.91 -4.03
C ASP A 92 20.09 -9.04 -4.80
N LYS A 93 21.20 -8.72 -4.14
CA LYS A 93 22.54 -8.77 -4.74
C LYS A 93 22.91 -10.17 -5.22
N ARG A 94 22.21 -11.20 -4.73
CA ARG A 94 22.36 -12.60 -5.14
C ARG A 94 21.75 -12.90 -6.51
N TYR A 95 20.84 -12.06 -7.01
CA TYR A 95 20.14 -12.29 -8.27
C TYR A 95 20.60 -11.32 -9.37
N SER A 96 20.48 -11.77 -10.62
CA SER A 96 20.82 -10.95 -11.79
C SER A 96 19.89 -9.75 -11.91
N LYS A 97 20.35 -8.67 -12.57
CA LYS A 97 19.51 -7.51 -12.90
C LYS A 97 18.24 -7.92 -13.65
N LYS A 98 18.35 -8.88 -14.58
CA LYS A 98 17.22 -9.44 -15.33
C LYS A 98 16.18 -10.11 -14.42
N TYR A 99 16.62 -10.88 -13.42
CA TYR A 99 15.72 -11.51 -12.47
C TYR A 99 14.99 -10.47 -11.61
N ASN A 100 15.75 -9.52 -11.04
CA ASN A 100 15.20 -8.44 -10.22
C ASN A 100 14.26 -7.50 -10.99
N SER A 101 14.36 -7.44 -12.33
CA SER A 101 13.43 -6.64 -13.15
C SER A 101 12.08 -7.32 -13.43
N THR A 102 11.98 -8.64 -13.27
CA THR A 102 10.76 -9.40 -13.60
C THR A 102 10.14 -10.13 -12.41
N HIS A 103 10.83 -10.15 -11.27
CA HIS A 103 10.37 -10.83 -10.06
C HIS A 103 10.31 -9.84 -8.90
N PHE A 104 9.32 -10.02 -8.03
CA PHE A 104 9.20 -9.29 -6.77
C PHE A 104 9.09 -10.28 -5.61
N ARG A 105 9.36 -9.80 -4.40
CA ARG A 105 9.08 -10.56 -3.19
C ARG A 105 8.14 -9.78 -2.29
N TYR A 106 7.05 -10.44 -1.91
CA TYR A 106 6.07 -9.94 -0.96
C TYR A 106 6.13 -10.80 0.30
N TYR A 107 6.06 -10.15 1.46
CA TYR A 107 6.04 -10.80 2.76
C TYR A 107 4.81 -10.29 3.51
N SER A 108 4.08 -11.21 4.14
CA SER A 108 2.95 -10.89 5.00
C SER A 108 2.88 -11.93 6.12
N THR A 109 2.31 -11.57 7.26
CA THR A 109 1.91 -12.51 8.31
C THR A 109 0.44 -12.91 8.22
N SER A 110 -0.36 -12.18 7.43
CA SER A 110 -1.75 -12.54 7.16
C SER A 110 -1.83 -13.69 6.16
N LEU A 111 -2.47 -14.78 6.58
CA LEU A 111 -2.82 -15.89 5.70
C LEU A 111 -3.76 -15.46 4.57
N ASN A 112 -4.69 -14.54 4.85
CA ASN A 112 -5.67 -14.04 3.86
C ASN A 112 -5.04 -13.22 2.72
N LEU A 113 -3.76 -12.85 2.82
CA LEU A 113 -3.02 -12.18 1.75
C LEU A 113 -2.11 -13.13 0.96
N ILE A 114 -1.90 -14.36 1.44
CA ILE A 114 -0.92 -15.30 0.90
C ILE A 114 -1.62 -16.54 0.29
N SER A 115 -2.83 -16.87 0.77
CA SER A 115 -3.70 -17.91 0.21
C SER A 115 -4.48 -17.43 -1.00
#